data_AF-A0A495XI31-F1
#
_entry.id   AF-A0A495XI31-F1
#
_cell.length_a   1.000
_cell.length_b   1.000
_cell.length_c   1.000
_cell.angle_alpha   90.00
_cell.angle_beta   90.00
_cell.angle_gamma   90.00
#
_symmetry.space_group_name_H-M   'P 1'
#
loop_
_entity.id
_entity.type
_entity.pdbx_description
1 polymer ?
#
loop_
_entity_poly.entity_id
_entity_poly.type
_entity_poly.pdbx_seq_one_letter_code
_entity_poly.pdbx_strand_id
1 'polypeptide(L)'
;MTSARENTNGSGLPPVPSIPLTAESAAKIAEETSIGGLVRDATAHLSTLVRAEVELAKSEIAGEVKKGLKGSVFFVLALTVLAFAMFFLFMALGFGLNDLFGLGLGWSFLITFGVMLFTAVAFGFLGYRKVRKIKAPKRTIESAKDTVAALRNRGDGS
;
A
#
# COMPACT_ATOMS: atom_id res chain seq x y z
N MET A 1 -83.11 -21.08 -37.49
CA MET A 1 -82.39 -21.73 -38.60
C MET A 1 -80.90 -21.72 -38.28
N THR A 2 -80.32 -22.92 -38.08
CA THR A 2 -78.93 -23.38 -38.30
C THR A 2 -77.80 -22.35 -38.17
N SER A 3 -76.77 -22.54 -37.32
CA SER A 3 -75.70 -23.52 -37.58
C SER A 3 -74.89 -23.87 -36.33
N ALA A 4 -74.71 -25.17 -36.12
CA ALA A 4 -73.71 -25.73 -35.23
C ALA A 4 -72.29 -25.46 -35.76
N ARG A 5 -71.34 -25.19 -34.86
CA ARG A 5 -69.91 -25.35 -35.14
C ARG A 5 -69.30 -26.24 -34.06
N GLU A 6 -69.10 -27.48 -34.46
CA GLU A 6 -68.24 -28.47 -33.84
C GLU A 6 -66.78 -27.99 -33.90
N ASN A 7 -66.06 -28.05 -32.78
CA ASN A 7 -64.62 -28.26 -32.82
C ASN A 7 -64.17 -28.98 -31.53
N THR A 8 -63.90 -30.25 -31.71
CA THR A 8 -63.20 -31.15 -30.82
C THR A 8 -61.78 -30.65 -30.58
N ASN A 9 -61.28 -30.68 -29.35
CA ASN A 9 -59.90 -31.10 -29.05
C ASN A 9 -59.66 -31.10 -27.53
N GLY A 10 -59.02 -32.19 -27.08
CA GLY A 10 -58.96 -32.62 -25.71
C GLY A 10 -58.01 -31.84 -24.79
N SER A 11 -58.27 -32.05 -23.50
CA SER A 11 -57.45 -31.77 -22.30
C SER A 11 -57.47 -30.33 -21.76
N GLY A 12 -58.26 -30.13 -20.71
CA GLY A 12 -58.30 -28.91 -19.89
C GLY A 12 -57.20 -28.88 -18.83
N LEU A 13 -55.94 -28.75 -19.23
CA LEU A 13 -54.83 -28.51 -18.30
C LEU A 13 -54.44 -27.02 -18.31
N PRO A 14 -54.14 -26.42 -17.14
CA PRO A 14 -53.65 -25.06 -17.07
C PRO A 14 -52.28 -24.92 -17.76
N PRO A 15 -51.96 -23.75 -18.35
CA PRO A 15 -50.65 -23.52 -18.96
C PRO A 15 -49.55 -23.62 -17.90
N VAL A 16 -48.74 -24.69 -17.96
CA VAL A 16 -47.55 -24.82 -17.12
C VAL A 16 -46.43 -23.98 -17.73
N PRO A 17 -45.73 -23.14 -16.94
CA PRO A 17 -44.54 -22.45 -17.42
C PRO A 17 -43.49 -23.49 -17.79
N SER A 18 -43.29 -23.71 -19.09
CA SER A 18 -42.21 -24.56 -19.59
C SER A 18 -40.90 -23.87 -19.30
N ILE A 19 -40.16 -24.36 -18.30
CA ILE A 19 -38.75 -24.05 -18.13
C ILE A 19 -38.10 -24.42 -19.47
N PRO A 20 -37.44 -23.50 -20.19
CA PRO A 20 -36.81 -23.84 -21.45
C PRO A 20 -35.67 -24.81 -21.14
N LEU A 21 -35.88 -26.10 -21.40
CA LEU A 21 -34.82 -27.11 -21.55
C LEU A 21 -34.20 -26.96 -22.95
N THR A 22 -33.88 -25.73 -23.35
CA THR A 22 -33.19 -25.48 -24.61
C THR A 22 -31.76 -25.95 -24.47
N ALA A 23 -31.23 -26.50 -25.55
CA ALA A 23 -29.83 -26.91 -25.70
C ALA A 23 -28.81 -25.87 -25.21
N GLU A 24 -29.22 -24.60 -25.03
CA GLU A 24 -28.49 -23.52 -24.38
C GLU A 24 -28.11 -23.81 -22.91
N SER A 25 -29.02 -24.40 -22.11
CA SER A 25 -28.72 -24.80 -20.73
C SER A 25 -27.76 -25.99 -20.69
N ALA A 26 -28.00 -27.00 -21.54
CA ALA A 26 -27.11 -28.15 -21.66
C ALA A 26 -25.72 -27.76 -22.21
N ALA A 27 -25.65 -26.81 -23.14
CA ALA A 27 -24.40 -26.27 -23.68
C ALA A 27 -23.63 -25.44 -22.65
N LYS A 28 -24.32 -24.63 -21.83
CA LYS A 28 -23.72 -23.89 -20.71
C LYS A 28 -23.18 -24.83 -19.63
N ILE A 29 -23.92 -25.90 -19.30
CA ILE A 29 -23.45 -26.94 -18.37
C ILE A 29 -22.28 -27.72 -18.96
N ALA A 30 -22.29 -28.03 -20.27
CA ALA A 30 -21.18 -28.67 -20.95
C ALA A 30 -19.94 -27.76 -21.07
N GLU A 31 -20.12 -26.44 -21.25
CA GLU A 31 -19.04 -25.43 -21.21
C GLU A 31 -18.45 -25.32 -19.80
N GLU A 32 -19.27 -25.26 -18.76
CA GLU A 32 -18.83 -25.17 -17.36
C GLU A 32 -18.20 -26.49 -16.84
N THR A 33 -18.64 -27.65 -17.36
CA THR A 33 -18.04 -28.96 -17.06
C THR A 33 -16.86 -29.28 -17.99
N SER A 34 -16.63 -28.47 -19.04
CA SER A 34 -15.46 -28.60 -19.88
C SER A 34 -14.19 -28.19 -19.13
N ILE A 35 -13.05 -28.78 -19.47
CA ILE A 35 -11.74 -28.42 -18.90
C ILE A 35 -11.47 -26.91 -19.02
N GLY A 36 -11.92 -26.27 -20.11
CA GLY A 36 -11.80 -24.83 -20.30
C GLY A 36 -12.67 -24.01 -19.34
N GLY A 37 -13.89 -24.46 -19.06
CA GLY A 37 -14.78 -23.86 -18.07
C GLY A 37 -14.23 -23.97 -16.65
N LEU A 38 -13.71 -25.14 -16.27
CA LEU A 38 -13.12 -25.40 -14.96
C LEU A 38 -11.86 -24.55 -14.71
N VAL A 39 -10.98 -24.41 -15.71
CA VAL A 39 -9.78 -23.56 -15.60
C VAL A 39 -10.18 -22.08 -15.51
N ARG A 40 -11.18 -21.63 -16.29
CA ARG A 40 -11.70 -20.27 -16.22
C ARG A 40 -12.26 -19.95 -14.82
N ASP A 41 -13.05 -20.86 -14.27
CA ASP A 41 -13.67 -20.70 -12.95
C ASP A 41 -12.62 -20.73 -11.83
N ALA A 42 -11.69 -21.70 -11.86
CA ALA A 42 -10.59 -21.77 -10.90
C ALA A 42 -9.71 -20.50 -10.93
N THR A 43 -9.44 -19.95 -12.12
CA THR A 43 -8.68 -18.69 -12.28
C THR A 43 -9.47 -17.49 -11.74
N ALA A 44 -10.79 -17.47 -11.91
CA ALA A 44 -11.65 -16.43 -11.35
C ALA A 44 -11.69 -16.47 -9.81
N HIS A 45 -11.77 -17.66 -9.21
CA HIS A 45 -11.72 -17.82 -7.75
C HIS A 45 -10.36 -17.45 -7.16
N LEU A 46 -9.26 -17.88 -7.80
CA LEU A 46 -7.90 -17.47 -7.43
C LEU A 46 -7.74 -15.95 -7.50
N SER A 47 -8.24 -15.31 -8.56
CA SER A 47 -8.20 -13.85 -8.70
C SER A 47 -8.95 -13.14 -7.57
N THR A 48 -10.07 -13.73 -7.12
CA THR A 48 -10.89 -13.21 -6.02
C THR A 48 -10.17 -13.35 -4.67
N LEU A 49 -9.55 -14.51 -4.41
CA LEU A 49 -8.73 -14.75 -3.21
C LEU A 49 -7.54 -13.80 -3.12
N VAL A 50 -6.77 -13.68 -4.21
CA VAL A 50 -5.62 -12.77 -4.28
C VAL A 50 -6.07 -11.33 -4.05
N ARG A 51 -7.19 -10.93 -4.64
CA ARG A 51 -7.75 -9.59 -4.41
C ARG A 51 -8.11 -9.36 -2.95
N ALA A 52 -8.75 -10.34 -2.31
CA ALA A 52 -9.13 -10.28 -0.91
C ALA A 52 -7.90 -10.18 0.02
N GLU A 53 -6.85 -10.95 -0.26
CA GLU A 53 -5.61 -10.91 0.53
C GLU A 53 -4.88 -9.58 0.36
N VAL A 54 -4.86 -9.02 -0.85
CA VAL A 54 -4.33 -7.67 -1.11
C VAL A 54 -5.15 -6.60 -0.40
N GLU A 55 -6.48 -6.69 -0.42
CA GLU A 55 -7.36 -5.74 0.28
C GLU A 55 -7.18 -5.79 1.78
N LEU A 56 -7.03 -6.99 2.34
CA LEU A 56 -6.75 -7.19 3.75
C LEU A 56 -5.38 -6.60 4.13
N ALA A 57 -4.31 -6.98 3.42
CA ALA A 57 -2.97 -6.47 3.66
C ALA A 57 -2.91 -4.94 3.51
N LYS A 58 -3.62 -4.39 2.52
CA LYS A 58 -3.74 -2.94 2.35
C LYS A 58 -4.44 -2.30 3.54
N SER A 59 -5.48 -2.92 4.09
CA SER A 59 -6.19 -2.39 5.26
C SER A 59 -5.34 -2.42 6.54
N GLU A 60 -4.55 -3.47 6.71
CA GLU A 60 -3.64 -3.63 7.85
C GLU A 60 -2.51 -2.59 7.79
N ILE A 61 -1.81 -2.52 6.65
CA ILE A 61 -0.76 -1.52 6.41
C ILE A 61 -1.32 -0.10 6.52
N ALA A 62 -2.51 0.19 5.97
CA ALA A 62 -3.13 1.50 6.10
C ALA A 62 -3.43 1.85 7.56
N GLY A 63 -3.86 0.87 8.36
CA GLY A 63 -4.05 1.02 9.80
C GLY A 63 -2.75 1.34 10.53
N GLU A 64 -1.68 0.62 10.25
CA GLU A 64 -0.35 0.85 10.82
C GLU A 64 0.21 2.23 10.44
N VAL A 65 0.12 2.60 9.16
CA VAL A 65 0.54 3.92 8.67
C VAL A 65 -0.23 5.03 9.39
N LYS A 66 -1.55 4.87 9.57
CA LYS A 66 -2.37 5.87 10.28
C LYS A 66 -2.00 5.98 11.76
N LYS A 67 -1.69 4.86 12.41
CA LYS A 67 -1.17 4.84 13.80
C LYS A 67 0.20 5.52 13.89
N GLY A 68 1.12 5.19 12.98
CA GLY A 68 2.44 5.80 12.88
C GLY A 68 2.36 7.30 12.63
N LEU A 69 1.47 7.74 11.75
CA LEU A 69 1.23 9.15 11.47
C LEU A 69 0.71 9.90 12.69
N LYS A 70 -0.29 9.34 13.40
CA LYS A 70 -0.76 9.93 14.67
C LYS A 70 0.35 10.00 15.73
N GLY A 71 1.17 8.96 15.84
CA GLY A 71 2.34 8.95 16.74
C GLY A 71 3.39 9.98 16.36
N SER A 72 3.59 10.24 15.07
CA SER A 72 4.56 11.22 14.58
C SER A 72 4.24 12.67 14.97
N VAL A 73 2.98 12.99 15.28
CA VAL A 73 2.56 14.33 15.71
C VAL A 73 3.34 14.77 16.96
N PHE A 74 3.47 13.89 17.95
CA PHE A 74 4.22 14.19 19.16
C PHE A 74 5.71 14.39 18.88
N PHE A 75 6.29 13.62 17.95
CA PHE A 75 7.68 13.83 17.52
C PHE A 75 7.85 15.17 16.81
N VAL A 76 6.93 15.56 15.93
CA VAL A 76 6.99 16.87 15.27
C VAL A 76 6.91 18.00 16.29
N LEU A 77 5.99 17.91 17.26
CA LEU A 77 5.87 18.88 18.35
C LEU A 77 7.14 18.92 19.21
N ALA A 78 7.65 17.77 19.62
CA ALA A 78 8.87 17.68 20.44
C ALA A 78 10.09 18.24 19.70
N LEU A 79 10.28 17.90 18.42
CA LEU A 79 11.37 18.43 17.59
C LEU A 79 11.23 19.94 17.37
N THR A 80 10.00 20.44 17.24
CA THR A 80 9.75 21.90 17.12
C THR A 80 10.14 22.61 18.41
N VAL A 81 9.67 22.12 19.57
CA VAL A 81 10.03 22.68 20.88
C VAL A 81 11.54 22.61 21.09
N LEU A 82 12.17 21.48 20.76
CA LEU A 82 13.61 21.32 20.86
C LEU A 82 14.36 22.31 19.95
N ALA A 83 13.90 22.53 18.72
CA ALA A 83 14.50 23.49 17.80
C ALA A 83 14.45 24.92 18.35
N PHE A 84 13.31 25.35 18.90
CA PHE A 84 13.18 26.64 19.58
C PHE A 84 14.05 26.71 20.85
N ALA A 85 14.05 25.66 21.67
CA ALA A 85 14.86 25.59 22.88
C ALA A 85 16.37 25.65 22.58
N MET A 86 16.81 25.08 21.46
CA MET A 86 18.22 25.10 21.03
C MET A 86 18.71 26.53 20.81
N PHE A 87 17.86 27.43 20.30
CA PHE A 87 18.18 28.86 20.17
C PHE A 87 18.47 29.49 21.54
N PHE A 88 17.61 29.25 22.53
CA PHE A 88 17.83 29.72 23.90
C PHE A 88 19.04 29.07 24.56
N LEU A 89 19.31 27.80 24.29
CA LEU A 89 20.50 27.10 24.78
C LEU A 89 21.80 27.79 24.30
N PHE A 90 21.86 28.22 23.04
CA PHE A 90 23.04 28.93 22.52
C PHE A 90 23.17 30.34 23.11
N MET A 91 22.05 31.05 23.33
CA MET A 91 22.09 32.31 24.09
C MET A 91 22.61 32.09 25.51
N ALA A 92 22.09 31.09 26.22
CA ALA A 92 22.54 30.72 27.55
C ALA A 92 24.03 30.32 27.55
N LEU A 93 24.52 29.63 26.51
CA LEU A 93 25.93 29.31 26.37
C LEU A 93 26.78 30.58 26.23
N GLY A 94 26.36 31.53 25.39
CA GLY A 94 27.07 32.80 25.20
C GLY A 94 27.14 33.64 26.47
N PHE A 95 26.01 33.82 27.15
CA PHE A 95 25.96 34.53 28.44
C PHE A 95 26.71 33.76 29.53
N GLY A 96 26.59 32.44 29.60
CA GLY A 96 27.30 31.61 30.57
C GLY A 96 28.82 31.64 30.36
N LEU A 97 29.30 31.66 29.11
CA LEU A 97 30.73 31.83 28.82
C LEU A 97 31.24 33.23 29.23
N ASN A 98 30.42 34.27 29.03
CA ASN A 98 30.73 35.62 29.50
C ASN A 98 30.83 35.68 31.04
N ASP A 99 29.84 35.14 31.74
CA ASP A 99 29.78 35.18 33.21
C ASP A 99 30.83 34.30 33.88
N LEU A 100 31.03 33.08 33.39
CA LEU A 100 31.90 32.08 34.03
C LEU A 100 33.39 32.32 33.77
N PHE A 101 33.74 32.85 32.60
CA PHE A 101 35.15 33.05 32.19
C PHE A 101 35.54 34.53 32.10
N GLY A 102 34.63 35.46 32.40
CA GLY A 102 34.87 36.91 32.30
C GLY A 102 35.19 37.39 30.89
N LEU A 103 34.88 36.59 29.86
CA LEU A 103 35.14 36.91 28.47
C LEU A 103 34.24 38.05 28.00
N GLY A 104 34.76 39.01 27.24
CA GLY A 104 33.91 40.04 26.64
C GLY A 104 32.78 39.44 25.79
N LEU A 105 31.60 40.05 25.81
CA LEU A 105 30.37 39.49 25.22
C LEU A 105 30.56 39.02 23.76
N GLY A 106 31.30 39.79 22.95
CA GLY A 106 31.62 39.43 21.57
C GLY A 106 32.42 38.14 21.43
N TRP A 107 33.41 37.90 22.29
CA TRP A 107 34.24 36.69 22.27
C TRP A 107 33.45 35.46 22.73
N SER A 108 32.57 35.62 23.72
CA SER A 108 31.71 34.53 24.16
C SER A 108 30.76 34.05 23.06
N PHE A 109 30.13 34.97 22.34
CA PHE A 109 29.27 34.61 21.20
C PHE A 109 30.06 34.08 20.00
N LEU A 110 31.31 34.52 19.79
CA LEU A 110 32.19 33.95 18.77
C LEU A 110 32.50 32.47 19.05
N ILE A 111 32.79 32.14 20.32
CA ILE A 111 33.01 30.74 20.74
C ILE A 111 31.73 29.92 20.59
N THR A 112 30.60 30.44 21.05
CA THR A 112 29.29 29.80 20.84
C THR A 112 29.01 29.54 19.37
N PHE A 113 29.30 30.50 18.49
CA PHE A 113 29.18 30.33 17.05
C PHE A 113 30.08 29.19 16.52
N GLY A 114 31.33 29.12 17.01
CA GLY A 114 32.23 28.00 16.72
C GLY A 114 31.64 26.65 17.12
N VAL A 115 31.03 26.56 18.30
CA VAL A 115 30.33 25.35 18.78
C VAL A 115 29.15 25.00 17.88
N MET A 116 28.37 25.99 17.42
CA MET A 116 27.26 25.77 16.49
C MET A 116 27.75 25.22 15.14
N LEU A 117 28.82 25.79 14.57
CA LEU A 117 29.41 25.30 13.32
C LEU A 117 29.90 23.86 13.47
N PHE A 118 30.63 23.56 14.54
CA PHE A 118 31.11 22.21 14.81
C PHE A 118 29.95 21.21 14.91
N THR A 119 28.90 21.59 15.66
CA THR A 119 27.70 20.77 15.85
C THR A 119 26.99 20.53 14.51
N ALA A 120 26.79 21.58 13.70
CA ALA A 120 26.17 21.48 12.38
C ALA A 120 26.94 20.56 11.44
N VAL A 121 28.28 20.67 11.39
CA VAL A 121 29.14 19.80 10.59
C VAL A 121 29.06 18.36 11.08
N ALA A 122 29.07 18.12 12.39
CA ALA A 122 28.97 16.79 12.96
C ALA A 122 27.63 16.13 12.58
N PHE A 123 26.50 16.78 12.84
CA PHE A 123 25.18 16.25 12.49
C PHE A 123 25.00 16.09 10.98
N GLY A 124 25.47 17.06 10.18
CA GLY A 124 25.46 16.97 8.72
C GLY A 124 26.25 15.76 8.20
N PHE A 125 27.44 15.51 8.75
CA PHE A 125 28.26 14.37 8.40
C PHE A 125 27.63 13.03 8.82
N LEU A 126 27.08 12.95 10.04
CA LEU A 126 26.37 11.76 10.52
C LEU A 126 25.15 11.47 9.65
N GLY A 127 24.36 12.50 9.32
CA GLY A 127 23.21 12.42 8.43
C GLY A 127 23.61 11.93 7.04
N TYR A 128 24.62 12.54 6.44
CA TYR A 128 25.18 12.14 5.15
C TYR A 128 25.62 10.66 5.14
N ARG A 129 26.37 10.23 6.17
CA ARG A 129 26.82 8.83 6.30
C ARG A 129 25.64 7.87 6.45
N LYS A 130 24.58 8.25 7.17
CA LYS A 130 23.38 7.43 7.32
C LYS A 130 22.63 7.29 6.00
N VAL A 131 22.41 8.40 5.28
CA VAL A 131 21.72 8.40 3.98
C VAL A 131 22.50 7.59 2.96
N ARG A 132 23.83 7.72 2.88
CA ARG A 132 24.64 6.91 1.96
C ARG A 132 24.62 5.40 2.25
N LYS A 133 24.33 5.02 3.49
CA LYS A 133 24.20 3.59 3.86
C LYS A 133 22.85 3.01 3.44
N ILE A 134 21.86 3.82 3.11
CA ILE A 134 20.58 3.36 2.57
C ILE A 134 20.83 2.93 1.12
N LYS A 135 21.12 1.63 0.93
CA LYS A 135 21.16 1.02 -0.39
C LYS A 135 19.73 0.68 -0.81
N ALA A 136 19.37 0.96 -2.07
CA ALA A 136 18.11 0.48 -2.63
C ALA A 136 18.01 -1.05 -2.44
N PRO A 137 16.81 -1.62 -2.21
CA PRO A 137 16.63 -3.05 -1.96
C PRO A 137 16.89 -3.85 -3.23
N LYS A 138 18.18 -4.07 -3.56
CA LYS A 138 18.63 -4.75 -4.77
C LYS A 138 18.11 -6.18 -4.84
N ARG A 139 18.08 -6.89 -3.71
CA ARG A 139 17.55 -8.27 -3.61
C ARG A 139 16.07 -8.36 -3.98
N THR A 140 15.25 -7.40 -3.54
CA THR A 140 13.82 -7.36 -3.89
C THR A 140 13.60 -7.06 -5.37
N ILE A 141 14.41 -6.18 -5.96
CA ILE A 141 14.35 -5.87 -7.39
C ILE A 141 14.80 -7.07 -8.23
N GLU A 142 15.83 -7.79 -7.80
CA GLU A 142 16.36 -8.97 -8.47
C GLU A 142 15.37 -10.13 -8.44
N SER A 143 14.80 -10.46 -7.26
CA SER A 143 13.75 -11.50 -7.16
C SER A 143 12.48 -11.17 -7.95
N ALA A 144 12.07 -9.90 -8.01
CA ALA A 144 10.95 -9.48 -8.84
C ALA A 144 11.25 -9.65 -10.34
N LYS A 145 12.47 -9.32 -10.78
CA LYS A 145 12.91 -9.52 -12.16
C LYS A 145 13.02 -11.00 -12.53
N ASP A 146 13.55 -11.83 -11.65
CA ASP A 146 13.63 -13.28 -11.87
C ASP A 146 12.25 -13.91 -11.98
N THR A 147 11.30 -13.46 -11.15
CA THR A 147 9.92 -13.92 -11.21
C THR A 147 9.26 -13.55 -12.54
N VAL A 148 9.43 -12.30 -12.99
CA VAL A 148 8.91 -11.84 -14.29
C VAL A 148 9.58 -12.56 -15.46
N ALA A 149 10.90 -12.79 -15.38
CA ALA A 149 11.65 -13.52 -16.40
C ALA A 149 11.21 -14.99 -16.49
N ALA A 150 10.99 -15.66 -15.35
CA ALA A 150 10.49 -17.03 -15.30
C ALA A 150 9.07 -17.16 -15.88
N LEU A 151 8.21 -16.17 -15.66
CA LEU A 151 6.87 -16.12 -16.23
C LEU A 151 6.89 -15.85 -17.74
N ARG A 152 7.78 -14.98 -18.22
CA ARG A 152 7.93 -14.66 -19.65
C ARG A 152 8.49 -15.84 -20.44
N ASN A 153 9.51 -16.53 -19.94
CA ASN A 153 10.06 -17.73 -20.59
C ASN A 153 9.07 -18.91 -20.65
N ARG A 154 8.07 -18.95 -19.76
CA ARG A 154 7.01 -19.97 -19.81
C ARG A 154 5.93 -19.67 -20.86
N GLY A 155 5.81 -18.43 -21.34
CA GLY A 155 4.85 -18.01 -22.37
C GLY A 155 5.30 -18.28 -23.81
N ASP A 156 6.60 -18.44 -24.05
CA ASP A 156 7.17 -18.63 -25.40
C ASP A 156 7.41 -20.12 -25.76
N GLY A 157 6.91 -21.05 -24.93
CA GLY A 157 7.19 -22.50 -25.02
C GLY A 157 6.00 -23.40 -25.36
N SER A 158 4.88 -22.86 -25.86
CA SER A 158 3.71 -23.64 -26.29
C SER A 158 3.23 -23.21 -27.67
#